data_AF-A0A846ELM4-F1
#
_entry.id   AF-A0A846ELM4-F1
#
_cell.length_a   1.000
_cell.length_b   1.000
_cell.length_c   1.000
_cell.angle_alpha   90.00
_cell.angle_beta   90.00
_cell.angle_gamma   90.00
#
_symmetry.space_group_name_H-M   'P 1'
#
loop_
_entity.id
_entity.type
_entity.pdbx_description
1 polymer ?
#
loop_
_entity_poly.entity_id
_entity_poly.type
_entity_poly.pdbx_seq_one_letter_code
_entity_poly.pdbx_strand_id
1 'polypeptide(L)'
;MSLFNKMMGKTRFVVCRLFLHLSGSDVAPILGVLNDVAREAIDADGDVEIMGEGLVEICETLLRYDEYWNAAANEGDVFWKEEEAGDYFDELFTDSAERYGAELSFNDEEPLSLPATRNVVVILTVAFEGEVPELETDLTNIAALKQGLKALIQLQQKRKIRAIQEHFSPAQYGDELTNDQLLQHFSELIPL
;
A
#
# COMPACT_ATOMS: atom_id res chain seq x y z
N MET A 1 -18.94 11.76 20.06
CA MET A 1 -18.09 11.13 21.10
C MET A 1 -16.60 11.41 20.83
N SER A 2 -16.19 12.66 20.50
CA SER A 2 -14.86 12.92 19.89
C SER A 2 -13.90 13.88 20.62
N LEU A 3 -14.26 14.48 21.77
CA LEU A 3 -13.32 15.32 22.56
C LEU A 3 -12.84 14.68 23.87
N PHE A 4 -13.60 13.74 24.45
CA PHE A 4 -13.30 13.17 25.76
C PHE A 4 -12.07 12.25 25.76
N ASN A 5 -11.80 11.52 24.66
CA ASN A 5 -10.65 10.62 24.58
C ASN A 5 -9.31 11.36 24.46
N LYS A 6 -9.28 12.51 23.77
CA LYS A 6 -8.09 13.38 23.65
C LYS A 6 -7.66 13.95 25.01
N MET A 7 -8.60 14.08 25.95
CA MET A 7 -8.39 14.60 27.30
C MET A 7 -7.87 13.55 28.31
N MET A 8 -7.92 12.25 27.96
CA MET A 8 -7.49 11.15 28.84
C MET A 8 -6.09 10.61 28.53
N GLY A 9 -5.35 11.21 27.58
CA GLY A 9 -4.00 10.76 27.21
C GLY A 9 -3.98 9.40 26.50
N LYS A 10 -5.11 8.95 25.94
CA LYS A 10 -5.14 7.72 25.14
C LYS A 10 -4.48 7.97 23.79
N THR A 11 -3.48 7.15 23.46
CA THR A 11 -2.90 7.10 22.12
C THR A 11 -3.97 6.68 21.12
N ARG A 12 -4.04 7.40 20.01
CA ARG A 12 -4.95 7.12 18.90
C ARG A 12 -4.17 6.37 17.83
N PHE A 13 -4.75 5.30 17.32
CA PHE A 13 -4.21 4.52 16.23
C PHE A 13 -5.15 4.62 15.03
N VAL A 14 -4.57 4.66 13.84
CA VAL A 14 -5.29 4.60 12.57
C VAL A 14 -4.70 3.45 11.80
N VAL A 15 -5.57 2.64 11.20
CA VAL A 15 -5.18 1.62 10.24
C VAL A 15 -5.87 1.94 8.94
N CYS A 16 -5.12 2.03 7.86
CA CYS A 16 -5.68 2.26 6.54
C CYS A 16 -5.03 1.35 5.49
N ARG A 17 -5.82 0.97 4.49
CA ARG A 17 -5.37 0.27 3.29
C ARG A 17 -5.68 1.13 2.06
N LEU A 18 -4.65 1.41 1.27
CA LEU A 18 -4.73 2.20 0.04
C LEU A 18 -4.47 1.28 -1.15
N PHE A 19 -5.32 1.38 -2.17
CA PHE A 19 -5.17 0.73 -3.46
C PHE A 19 -4.88 1.81 -4.50
N LEU A 20 -3.87 1.57 -5.34
CA LEU A 20 -3.54 2.44 -6.46
C LEU A 20 -3.29 1.60 -7.70
N HIS A 21 -4.15 1.78 -8.70
CA HIS A 21 -4.02 1.19 -10.02
C HIS A 21 -3.26 2.15 -10.95
N LEU A 22 -2.14 1.65 -11.46
CA LEU A 22 -1.38 2.26 -12.55
C LEU A 22 -1.69 1.53 -13.86
N SER A 23 -1.88 2.27 -14.94
CA SER A 23 -2.04 1.70 -16.27
C SER A 23 -1.22 2.45 -17.32
N GLY A 24 -0.64 1.73 -18.28
CA GLY A 24 0.15 2.32 -19.35
C GLY A 24 1.17 1.37 -19.96
N SER A 25 1.85 1.80 -21.02
CA SER A 25 2.94 1.03 -21.64
C SER A 25 4.21 0.99 -20.81
N ASP A 26 4.39 1.95 -19.91
CA ASP A 26 5.67 2.23 -19.23
C ASP A 26 5.56 2.06 -17.70
N VAL A 27 4.56 1.30 -17.23
CA VAL A 27 4.38 1.00 -15.80
C VAL A 27 5.29 -0.14 -15.32
N ALA A 28 5.76 -1.02 -16.21
CA ALA A 28 6.59 -2.18 -15.86
C ALA A 28 7.82 -1.87 -14.97
N PRO A 29 8.55 -0.75 -15.13
CA PRO A 29 9.68 -0.42 -14.26
C PRO A 29 9.32 -0.30 -12.77
N ILE A 30 8.06 0.03 -12.42
CA ILE A 30 7.64 0.10 -11.02
C ILE A 30 7.71 -1.26 -10.32
N LEU A 31 7.51 -2.35 -11.07
CA LEU A 31 7.59 -3.70 -10.53
C LEU A 31 9.01 -4.02 -10.04
N GLY A 32 10.05 -3.43 -10.63
CA GLY A 32 11.42 -3.60 -10.13
C GLY A 32 11.55 -3.08 -8.70
N VAL A 33 11.12 -1.83 -8.48
CA VAL A 33 11.11 -1.20 -7.14
C VAL A 33 10.26 -2.00 -6.15
N LEU A 34 9.07 -2.44 -6.57
CA LEU A 34 8.17 -3.23 -5.70
C LEU A 34 8.78 -4.59 -5.32
N ASN A 35 9.45 -5.26 -6.26
CA ASN A 35 10.12 -6.54 -5.99
C ASN A 35 11.35 -6.38 -5.10
N ASP A 36 12.13 -5.32 -5.29
CA ASP A 36 13.31 -5.03 -4.47
C ASP A 36 12.87 -4.75 -3.03
N VAL A 37 11.87 -3.88 -2.83
CA VAL A 37 11.30 -3.60 -1.50
C VAL A 37 10.71 -4.85 -0.85
N ALA A 38 9.96 -5.67 -1.59
CA ALA A 38 9.39 -6.90 -1.05
C ALA A 38 10.47 -7.92 -0.61
N ARG A 39 11.58 -7.99 -1.35
CA ARG A 39 12.73 -8.84 -0.98
C ARG A 39 13.39 -8.33 0.30
N GLU A 40 13.64 -7.03 0.39
CA GLU A 40 14.20 -6.42 1.60
C GLU A 40 13.29 -6.61 2.81
N ALA A 41 11.97 -6.50 2.63
CA ALA A 41 11.00 -6.74 3.70
C ALA A 41 11.03 -8.20 4.21
N ILE A 42 11.19 -9.19 3.32
CA ILE A 42 11.38 -10.59 3.70
C ILE A 42 12.67 -10.77 4.50
N ASP A 43 13.78 -10.19 4.04
CA ASP A 43 15.08 -10.29 4.69
C ASP A 43 15.12 -9.56 6.05
N ALA A 44 14.25 -8.57 6.24
CA ALA A 44 14.15 -7.76 7.45
C ALA A 44 13.40 -8.43 8.62
N ASP A 45 12.72 -9.57 8.40
CA ASP A 45 11.97 -10.33 9.43
C ASP A 45 11.06 -9.45 10.32
N GLY A 46 10.34 -8.52 9.69
CA GLY A 46 9.40 -7.62 10.38
C GLY A 46 10.02 -6.36 11.02
N ASP A 47 11.25 -5.98 10.67
CA ASP A 47 11.83 -4.69 11.09
C ASP A 47 11.06 -3.52 10.45
N VAL A 48 10.23 -2.87 11.27
CA VAL A 48 9.38 -1.74 10.86
C VAL A 48 10.20 -0.55 10.33
N GLU A 49 11.46 -0.35 10.77
CA GLU A 49 12.27 0.76 10.24
C GLU A 49 12.66 0.47 8.78
N ILE A 50 13.10 -0.77 8.47
CA ILE A 50 13.46 -1.19 7.11
C ILE A 50 12.22 -1.20 6.20
N MET A 51 11.12 -1.80 6.66
CA MET A 51 9.86 -1.77 5.91
C MET A 51 9.35 -0.34 5.68
N GLY A 52 9.62 0.55 6.63
CA GLY A 52 9.29 1.97 6.52
C GLY A 52 10.13 2.71 5.48
N GLU A 53 11.41 2.37 5.33
CA GLU A 53 12.25 2.87 4.23
C GLU A 53 11.71 2.41 2.87
N GLY A 54 11.33 1.14 2.76
CA GLY A 54 10.66 0.60 1.57
C GLY A 54 9.34 1.31 1.25
N LEU A 55 8.50 1.59 2.25
CA LEU A 55 7.27 2.35 2.07
C LEU A 55 7.54 3.75 1.52
N VAL A 56 8.59 4.43 2.00
CA VAL A 56 8.99 5.75 1.49
C VAL A 56 9.37 5.64 0.01
N GLU A 57 10.19 4.66 -0.35
CA GLU A 57 10.62 4.46 -1.74
C GLU A 57 9.44 4.17 -2.67
N ILE A 58 8.49 3.32 -2.24
CA ILE A 58 7.27 3.05 -2.98
C ILE A 58 6.45 4.34 -3.15
N CYS A 59 6.20 5.09 -2.07
CA CYS A 59 5.41 6.32 -2.13
C CYS A 59 6.05 7.37 -3.06
N GLU A 60 7.37 7.54 -2.99
CA GLU A 60 8.10 8.47 -3.86
C GLU A 60 8.05 8.01 -5.33
N THR A 61 8.15 6.71 -5.57
CA THR A 61 8.02 6.15 -6.92
C THR A 61 6.62 6.34 -7.46
N LEU A 62 5.57 6.04 -6.69
CA LEU A 62 4.19 6.28 -7.09
C LEU A 62 3.94 7.76 -7.41
N LEU A 63 4.49 8.68 -6.63
CA LEU A 63 4.39 10.12 -6.87
C LEU A 63 5.12 10.57 -8.16
N ARG A 64 6.21 9.90 -8.56
CA ARG A 64 6.89 10.17 -9.84
C ARG A 64 6.11 9.66 -11.05
N TYR A 65 5.32 8.61 -10.88
CA TYR A 65 4.53 7.95 -11.91
C TYR A 65 3.05 8.39 -11.89
N ASP A 66 2.76 9.60 -11.41
CA ASP A 66 1.40 10.11 -11.25
C ASP A 66 0.61 10.24 -12.56
N GLU A 67 1.31 10.37 -13.69
CA GLU A 67 0.72 10.36 -15.03
C GLU A 67 0.09 9.00 -15.42
N TYR A 68 0.47 7.90 -14.75
CA TYR A 68 -0.04 6.55 -15.01
C TYR A 68 -1.17 6.15 -14.05
N TRP A 69 -1.50 6.98 -13.07
CA TRP A 69 -2.58 6.69 -12.13
C TRP A 69 -3.93 6.65 -12.86
N ASN A 70 -4.65 5.54 -12.71
CA ASN A 70 -5.91 5.32 -13.41
C ASN A 70 -7.10 5.18 -12.45
N ALA A 71 -6.92 4.48 -11.33
CA ALA A 71 -7.95 4.31 -10.32
C ALA A 71 -7.34 4.17 -8.93
N ALA A 72 -8.11 4.51 -7.89
CA ALA A 72 -7.70 4.32 -6.51
C ALA A 72 -8.89 3.90 -5.63
N ALA A 73 -8.58 3.37 -4.46
CA ALA A 73 -9.55 3.14 -3.39
C ALA A 73 -8.83 3.21 -2.06
N ASN A 74 -9.53 3.53 -0.98
CA ASN A 74 -8.98 3.40 0.36
C ASN A 74 -10.05 3.03 1.38
N GLU A 75 -9.62 2.34 2.42
CA GLU A 75 -10.43 2.00 3.58
C GLU A 75 -9.58 2.05 4.85
N GLY A 76 -10.24 2.00 6.00
CA GLY A 76 -9.57 2.04 7.28
C GLY A 76 -10.50 2.44 8.42
N ASP A 77 -9.96 2.37 9.64
CA ASP A 77 -10.68 2.77 10.85
C ASP A 77 -9.72 3.32 11.92
N VAL A 78 -10.31 3.88 12.98
CA VAL A 78 -9.66 4.60 14.07
C VAL A 78 -9.87 3.86 15.38
N PHE A 79 -8.77 3.58 16.06
CA PHE A 79 -8.75 2.79 17.28
C PHE A 79 -8.18 3.59 18.45
N TRP A 80 -8.58 3.20 19.66
CA TRP A 80 -8.07 3.77 20.93
C TRP A 80 -7.36 2.73 21.79
N LYS A 81 -7.23 1.51 21.26
CA LYS A 81 -6.44 0.41 21.82
C LYS A 81 -5.56 -0.14 20.71
N GLU A 82 -4.30 -0.39 21.05
CA GLU A 82 -3.31 -0.92 20.12
C GLU A 82 -3.67 -2.34 19.66
N GLU A 83 -4.17 -3.18 20.57
CA GLU A 83 -4.62 -4.55 20.28
C GLU A 83 -5.74 -4.56 19.21
N GLU A 84 -6.77 -3.73 19.35
CA GLU A 84 -7.86 -3.64 18.36
C GLU A 84 -7.36 -3.15 16.99
N ALA A 85 -6.37 -2.25 16.98
CA ALA A 85 -5.74 -1.81 15.73
C ALA A 85 -4.91 -2.92 15.09
N GLY A 86 -4.19 -3.71 15.90
CA GLY A 86 -3.42 -4.88 15.45
C GLY A 86 -4.33 -5.95 14.84
N ASP A 87 -5.41 -6.31 15.53
CA ASP A 87 -6.37 -7.29 15.05
C ASP A 87 -6.96 -6.90 13.69
N TYR A 88 -7.32 -5.62 13.52
CA TYR A 88 -7.86 -5.11 12.26
C TYR A 88 -6.79 -5.04 11.15
N PHE A 89 -5.55 -4.70 11.49
CA PHE A 89 -4.44 -4.76 10.54
C PHE A 89 -4.22 -6.19 10.03
N ASP A 90 -4.24 -7.18 10.92
CA ASP A 90 -4.08 -8.60 10.57
C ASP A 90 -5.27 -9.14 9.75
N GLU A 91 -6.49 -8.63 9.98
CA GLU A 91 -7.65 -8.91 9.14
C GLU A 91 -7.44 -8.41 7.70
N LEU A 92 -7.00 -7.16 7.54
CA LEU A 92 -6.69 -6.59 6.22
C LEU A 92 -5.52 -7.31 5.54
N PHE A 93 -4.52 -7.75 6.32
CA PHE A 93 -3.42 -8.59 5.85
C PHE A 93 -3.95 -9.88 5.25
N THR A 94 -4.79 -10.59 6.00
CA THR A 94 -5.31 -11.90 5.61
C THR A 94 -6.20 -11.77 4.37
N ASP A 95 -7.08 -10.77 4.34
CA ASP A 95 -7.92 -10.48 3.16
C ASP A 95 -7.07 -10.15 1.93
N SER A 96 -6.02 -9.34 2.08
CA SER A 96 -5.14 -9.03 0.95
C SER A 96 -4.37 -10.25 0.44
N ALA A 97 -3.83 -11.07 1.35
CA ALA A 97 -3.11 -12.28 0.98
C ALA A 97 -4.03 -13.29 0.27
N GLU A 98 -5.26 -13.47 0.75
CA GLU A 98 -6.23 -14.40 0.13
C GLU A 98 -6.71 -13.92 -1.25
N ARG A 99 -6.89 -12.60 -1.42
CA ARG A 99 -7.47 -12.04 -2.66
C ARG A 99 -6.44 -11.66 -3.71
N TYR A 100 -5.26 -11.21 -3.29
CA TYR A 100 -4.25 -10.60 -4.17
C TYR A 100 -2.86 -11.22 -4.01
N GLY A 101 -2.65 -12.02 -2.98
CA GLY A 101 -1.41 -12.78 -2.79
C GLY A 101 -1.30 -13.88 -3.84
N ALA A 102 -0.57 -13.61 -4.92
CA ALA A 102 0.01 -14.70 -5.69
C ALA A 102 1.18 -15.28 -4.86
N GLU A 103 1.30 -16.62 -4.82
CA GLU A 103 2.47 -17.28 -4.24
C GLU A 103 3.74 -16.67 -4.86
N LEU A 104 4.56 -15.96 -4.09
CA LEU A 104 5.83 -15.41 -4.58
C LEU A 104 6.76 -16.59 -4.91
N SER A 105 6.73 -17.06 -6.15
CA SER A 105 7.68 -18.05 -6.65
C SER A 105 8.89 -17.32 -7.23
N PHE A 106 9.90 -17.10 -6.40
CA PHE A 106 11.20 -16.58 -6.83
C PHE A 106 11.97 -17.70 -7.55
N ASN A 107 11.83 -17.82 -8.86
CA ASN A 107 12.73 -18.64 -9.68
C ASN A 107 13.83 -17.74 -10.26
N ASP A 108 15.04 -17.86 -9.72
CA ASP A 108 16.21 -17.01 -9.98
C ASP A 108 16.94 -17.27 -11.34
N GLU A 109 16.31 -17.88 -12.35
CA GLU A 109 17.06 -18.38 -13.52
C GLU A 109 16.50 -18.07 -14.93
N GLU A 110 15.70 -17.02 -15.14
CA GLU A 110 15.26 -16.64 -16.51
C GLU A 110 15.67 -15.23 -16.99
N PRO A 111 15.93 -15.05 -18.31
CA PRO A 111 16.44 -13.79 -18.85
C PRO A 111 15.45 -12.62 -18.66
N LEU A 112 16.00 -11.47 -18.26
CA LEU A 112 15.30 -10.21 -17.96
C LEU A 112 14.63 -9.57 -19.22
N SER A 113 13.54 -10.11 -19.75
CA SER A 113 12.56 -9.34 -20.54
C SER A 113 11.48 -8.69 -19.65
N LEU A 114 11.52 -7.36 -19.51
CA LEU A 114 10.50 -6.58 -18.78
C LEU A 114 9.07 -7.11 -19.02
N PRO A 115 8.25 -7.31 -17.97
CA PRO A 115 6.88 -7.77 -18.12
C PRO A 115 6.11 -6.82 -19.05
N ALA A 116 5.36 -7.36 -20.01
CA ALA A 116 4.47 -6.57 -20.85
C ALA A 116 3.16 -6.20 -20.11
N THR A 117 3.19 -6.09 -18.77
CA THR A 117 1.97 -5.74 -18.04
C THR A 117 1.62 -4.28 -18.27
N ARG A 118 0.34 -4.05 -18.60
CA ARG A 118 -0.21 -2.72 -18.79
C ARG A 118 -0.96 -2.23 -17.57
N ASN A 119 -1.10 -3.08 -16.54
CA ASN A 119 -1.75 -2.76 -15.29
C ASN A 119 -0.88 -3.22 -14.11
N VAL A 120 -0.76 -2.37 -13.12
CA VAL A 120 -0.20 -2.70 -11.82
C VAL A 120 -1.12 -2.14 -10.75
N VAL A 121 -1.50 -2.96 -9.78
CA VAL A 121 -2.18 -2.48 -8.57
C VAL A 121 -1.22 -2.58 -7.42
N VAL A 122 -0.99 -1.48 -6.72
CA VAL A 122 -0.21 -1.41 -5.48
C VAL A 122 -1.18 -1.24 -4.32
N ILE A 123 -0.99 -2.05 -3.27
CA ILE A 123 -1.81 -2.07 -2.06
C ILE A 123 -0.90 -1.79 -0.88
N LEU A 124 -1.18 -0.72 -0.13
CA LEU A 124 -0.41 -0.30 1.03
C LEU A 124 -1.31 -0.33 2.27
N THR A 125 -1.05 -1.24 3.19
CA THR A 125 -1.71 -1.29 4.50
C THR A 125 -0.75 -0.72 5.55
N VAL A 126 -1.20 0.27 6.32
CA VAL A 126 -0.37 0.96 7.30
C VAL A 126 -1.15 1.19 8.58
N ALA A 127 -0.55 0.83 9.71
CA ALA A 127 -1.00 1.24 11.05
C ALA A 127 -0.09 2.34 11.59
N PHE A 128 -0.66 3.42 12.11
CA PHE A 128 0.11 4.55 12.63
C PHE A 128 -0.55 5.23 13.84
N GLU A 129 0.27 5.95 14.60
CA GLU A 129 -0.18 6.77 15.72
C GLU A 129 -0.54 8.20 15.28
N GLY A 130 -1.64 8.71 15.84
CA GLY A 130 -2.02 10.11 15.77
C GLY A 130 -3.22 10.37 14.87
N GLU A 131 -3.35 11.62 14.45
CA GLU A 131 -4.42 12.12 13.59
C GLU A 131 -3.78 12.66 12.32
N VAL A 132 -4.17 12.09 11.17
CA VAL A 132 -3.65 12.44 9.85
C VAL A 132 -4.85 12.57 8.90
N PRO A 133 -5.49 13.74 8.86
CA PRO A 133 -6.70 13.96 8.04
C PRO A 133 -6.52 13.58 6.57
N GLU A 134 -5.31 13.71 6.05
CA GLU A 134 -4.95 13.37 4.67
C GLU A 134 -5.05 11.86 4.36
N LEU A 135 -5.08 10.99 5.37
CA LEU A 135 -5.25 9.53 5.22
C LEU A 135 -6.61 9.04 5.72
N GLU A 136 -7.38 9.91 6.38
CA GLU A 136 -8.68 9.60 6.98
C GLU A 136 -9.83 10.19 6.15
N THR A 137 -9.61 10.31 4.85
CA THR A 137 -10.54 10.88 3.89
C THR A 137 -10.59 10.02 2.64
N ASP A 138 -11.47 10.39 1.70
CA ASP A 138 -11.57 9.72 0.41
C ASP A 138 -10.36 10.10 -0.48
N LEU A 139 -9.55 9.10 -0.84
CA LEU A 139 -8.35 9.23 -1.66
C LEU A 139 -8.61 9.01 -3.16
N THR A 140 -9.87 8.88 -3.59
CA THR A 140 -10.28 8.64 -4.99
C THR A 140 -10.21 9.90 -5.89
N ASN A 141 -9.35 10.85 -5.53
CA ASN A 141 -9.00 11.96 -6.41
C ASN A 141 -7.50 12.25 -6.34
N ILE A 142 -6.94 12.72 -7.46
CA ILE A 142 -5.49 12.93 -7.62
C ILE A 142 -4.89 13.81 -6.52
N ALA A 143 -5.58 14.88 -6.10
CA ALA A 143 -5.06 15.82 -5.12
C ALA A 143 -5.01 15.23 -3.71
N ALA A 144 -6.03 14.46 -3.31
CA ALA A 144 -6.07 13.76 -2.04
C ALA A 144 -5.05 12.62 -2.02
N LEU A 145 -4.98 11.82 -3.08
CA LEU A 145 -4.01 10.72 -3.20
C LEU A 145 -2.55 11.20 -3.08
N LYS A 146 -2.19 12.31 -3.75
CA LYS A 146 -0.87 12.93 -3.59
C LYS A 146 -0.58 13.37 -2.16
N GLN A 147 -1.59 13.87 -1.44
CA GLN A 147 -1.44 14.27 -0.05
C GLN A 147 -1.31 13.05 0.87
N GLY A 148 -2.10 12.00 0.65
CA GLY A 148 -2.01 10.74 1.36
C GLY A 148 -0.62 10.09 1.24
N LEU A 149 -0.10 9.94 0.02
CA LEU A 149 1.25 9.37 -0.19
C LEU A 149 2.35 10.21 0.49
N LYS A 150 2.24 11.54 0.45
CA LYS A 150 3.18 12.42 1.18
C LYS A 150 3.02 12.31 2.69
N ALA A 151 1.80 12.08 3.18
CA ALA A 151 1.53 11.90 4.60
C ALA A 151 2.14 10.59 5.12
N LEU A 152 2.09 9.50 4.35
CA LEU A 152 2.79 8.25 4.65
C LEU A 152 4.30 8.46 4.80
N ILE A 153 4.92 9.16 3.84
CA ILE A 153 6.35 9.51 3.91
C ILE A 153 6.65 10.30 5.20
N GLN A 154 5.82 11.30 5.53
CA GLN A 154 6.01 12.10 6.74
C GLN A 154 5.79 11.31 8.03
N LEU A 155 4.88 10.33 8.04
CA LEU A 155 4.66 9.45 9.18
C LEU A 155 5.90 8.60 9.46
N GLN A 156 6.55 8.07 8.41
CA GLN A 156 7.79 7.32 8.58
C GLN A 156 8.92 8.22 9.10
N GLN A 157 9.11 9.39 8.51
CA GLN A 157 10.13 10.36 8.96
C GLN A 157 9.96 10.76 10.44
N LYS A 158 8.72 10.73 10.96
CA LYS A 158 8.39 11.01 12.37
C LYS A 158 8.37 9.76 13.24
N ARG A 159 8.66 8.57 12.70
CA ARG A 159 8.59 7.26 13.35
C ARG A 159 7.24 6.98 14.02
N LYS A 160 6.16 7.36 13.32
CA LYS A 160 4.78 7.20 13.77
C LYS A 160 4.09 5.97 13.21
N ILE A 161 4.74 5.28 12.28
CA ILE A 161 4.27 4.00 11.76
C ILE A 161 4.51 2.90 12.79
N ARG A 162 3.57 1.96 12.88
CA ARG A 162 3.58 0.83 13.82
C ARG A 162 3.56 -0.52 13.10
N ALA A 163 2.91 -0.58 11.94
CA ALA A 163 2.94 -1.74 11.07
C ALA A 163 2.77 -1.28 9.61
N ILE A 164 3.41 -2.01 8.70
CA ILE A 164 3.37 -1.78 7.25
C ILE A 164 3.17 -3.14 6.60
N GLN A 165 2.38 -3.13 5.54
CA GLN A 165 2.37 -4.21 4.58
C GLN A 165 2.13 -3.67 3.19
N GLU A 166 2.91 -4.16 2.25
CA GLU A 166 2.76 -3.96 0.84
C GLU A 166 2.31 -5.25 0.13
N HIS A 167 1.38 -5.10 -0.80
CA HIS A 167 1.12 -6.10 -1.83
C HIS A 167 1.06 -5.40 -3.18
N PHE A 168 1.29 -6.16 -4.24
CA PHE A 168 1.06 -5.68 -5.58
C PHE A 168 0.63 -6.81 -6.52
N SER A 169 -0.05 -6.44 -7.58
CA SER A 169 -0.48 -7.36 -8.63
C SER A 169 -0.17 -6.76 -10.01
N PRO A 170 0.43 -7.51 -10.94
CA PRO A 170 0.90 -8.89 -10.79
C PRO A 170 2.14 -8.98 -9.89
N ALA A 171 2.22 -10.02 -9.04
CA ALA A 171 3.35 -10.20 -8.11
C ALA A 171 4.48 -11.06 -8.71
N GLN A 172 4.18 -11.95 -9.66
CA GLN A 172 5.18 -12.78 -10.31
C GLN A 172 5.73 -12.13 -11.57
N TYR A 173 7.01 -12.40 -11.83
CA TYR A 173 7.65 -11.95 -13.05
C TYR A 173 7.04 -12.65 -14.28
N GLY A 174 6.73 -11.87 -15.31
CA GLY A 174 6.12 -12.39 -16.54
C GLY A 174 4.60 -12.52 -16.50
N ASP A 175 3.98 -12.36 -15.32
CA ASP A 175 2.53 -12.29 -15.20
C ASP A 175 1.98 -10.97 -15.75
N GLU A 176 0.77 -11.03 -16.28
CA GLU A 176 0.00 -9.88 -16.73
C GLU A 176 -1.29 -9.77 -15.91
N LEU A 177 -1.55 -8.57 -15.38
CA LEU A 177 -2.87 -8.24 -14.84
C LEU A 177 -3.74 -7.71 -15.97
N THR A 178 -4.60 -8.57 -16.50
CA THR A 178 -5.52 -8.20 -17.59
C THR A 178 -6.66 -7.30 -17.08
N ASN A 179 -7.32 -6.58 -17.99
CA ASN A 179 -8.47 -5.74 -17.63
C ASN A 179 -9.64 -6.55 -17.04
N ASP A 180 -9.86 -7.78 -17.51
CA ASP A 180 -10.92 -8.65 -16.99
C ASP A 180 -10.60 -9.08 -15.54
N GLN A 181 -9.36 -9.46 -15.26
CA GLN A 181 -8.89 -9.76 -13.90
C GLN A 181 -8.97 -8.52 -13.00
N LEU A 182 -8.61 -7.34 -13.51
CA LEU A 182 -8.73 -6.09 -12.77
C LEU A 182 -10.17 -5.86 -12.32
N LEU A 183 -11.14 -5.96 -13.25
CA LEU A 183 -12.56 -5.77 -12.95
C LEU A 183 -13.12 -6.84 -12.02
N GLN A 184 -12.63 -8.08 -12.11
CA GLN A 184 -13.09 -9.20 -11.30
C GLN A 184 -12.55 -9.16 -9.87
N HIS A 185 -11.29 -8.78 -9.67
CA HIS A 185 -10.60 -8.89 -8.38
C HIS A 185 -10.56 -7.57 -7.60
N PHE A 186 -10.56 -6.44 -8.30
CA PHE A 186 -10.40 -5.10 -7.71
C PHE A 186 -11.65 -4.24 -7.92
N SER A 187 -12.81 -4.78 -7.55
CA SER A 187 -14.11 -4.11 -7.72
C SER A 187 -14.27 -2.81 -6.92
N GLU A 188 -13.42 -2.62 -5.91
CA GLU A 188 -13.36 -1.42 -5.07
C GLU A 188 -12.71 -0.20 -5.76
N LEU A 189 -11.95 -0.41 -6.84
CA LEU A 189 -11.24 0.68 -7.53
C LEU A 189 -12.19 1.69 -8.18
N ILE A 190 -11.96 2.96 -7.89
CA ILE A 190 -12.72 4.09 -8.44
C ILE A 190 -11.79 4.89 -9.38
N PRO A 191 -12.22 5.16 -10.64
CA PRO A 191 -11.43 5.96 -11.59
C PRO A 191 -11.09 7.37 -11.07
N LEU A 192 -9.86 7.82 -11.33
CA LEU A 192 -9.29 9.11 -10.89
C LEU A 192 -9.52 10.28 -11.85
#